data_AF-A0A1Y3EKT0-F1
#
_entry.id   AF-A0A1Y3EKT0-F1
#
_cell.length_a   1.000
_cell.length_b   1.000
_cell.length_c   1.000
_cell.angle_alpha   90.00
_cell.angle_beta   90.00
_cell.angle_gamma   90.00
#
_symmetry.space_group_name_H-M   'P 1'
#
loop_
_entity.id
_entity.type
_entity.pdbx_description
1 polymer ?
#
loop_
_entity_poly.entity_id
_entity_poly.type
_entity_poly.pdbx_seq_one_letter_code
_entity_poly.pdbx_strand_id
1 'polypeptide(L)'
;MDDEDDYMSESILAKCADVRPGIVAASVAKRYKVENAKVAADLQNRQLKSGERERVLRETALETAIDERNKGFLMLKKMGFTPGSALGKRPSNSELHKANEHLKEPLKLVLKNDRMGLGHEDEEAKRAKEMAEVMRREKERLNKEYKERNRKRSNYQSLVKAFSAAQKTCYNLDISS
;
A
#
# COMPACT_ATOMS: atom_id res chain seq x y z
N MET A 1 -2.73 -20.77 5.34
CA MET A 1 -2.13 -19.95 6.41
C MET A 1 -3.26 -19.07 6.87
N ASP A 2 -3.80 -19.37 8.04
CA ASP A 2 -5.07 -18.89 8.65
C ASP A 2 -5.83 -17.77 7.95
N ASP A 3 -6.87 -18.17 7.23
CA ASP A 3 -8.04 -17.33 6.92
C ASP A 3 -9.08 -17.46 8.07
N GLU A 4 -8.64 -17.41 9.33
CA GLU A 4 -9.59 -17.24 10.44
C GLU A 4 -10.07 -15.79 10.37
N ASP A 5 -11.32 -15.59 9.92
CA ASP A 5 -12.03 -14.32 10.00
C ASP A 5 -11.75 -13.70 11.38
N ASP A 6 -10.94 -12.62 11.42
CA ASP A 6 -10.51 -11.96 12.66
C ASP A 6 -11.75 -11.72 13.54
N TYR A 7 -11.73 -12.30 14.74
CA TYR A 7 -12.88 -12.34 15.65
C TYR A 7 -13.36 -10.94 16.06
N MET A 8 -12.56 -9.90 15.82
CA MET A 8 -12.93 -8.49 16.04
C MET A 8 -13.15 -7.68 14.75
N SER A 9 -13.18 -8.31 13.57
CA SER A 9 -13.40 -7.63 12.30
C SER A 9 -14.84 -7.15 12.12
N GLU A 10 -14.98 -6.01 11.43
CA GLU A 10 -16.27 -5.41 11.05
C GLU A 10 -17.11 -6.35 10.16
N SER A 11 -16.46 -7.31 9.48
CA SER A 11 -17.10 -8.33 8.65
C SER A 11 -18.03 -9.24 9.44
N ILE A 12 -17.75 -9.50 10.73
CA ILE A 12 -18.63 -10.29 11.59
C ILE A 12 -19.85 -9.45 12.02
N LEU A 13 -19.63 -8.17 12.35
CA LEU A 13 -20.71 -7.25 12.72
C LEU A 13 -21.65 -6.95 11.55
N ALA A 14 -21.14 -6.87 10.32
CA ALA A 14 -21.93 -6.67 9.12
C ALA A 14 -22.82 -7.87 8.75
N LYS A 15 -22.44 -9.09 9.16
CA LYS A 15 -23.25 -10.31 9.00
C LYS A 15 -24.41 -10.36 10.00
N CYS A 16 -24.33 -9.63 11.12
CA CYS A 16 -25.40 -9.52 12.09
C CYS A 16 -26.50 -8.57 11.57
N ALA A 17 -27.76 -9.01 11.60
CA ALA A 17 -28.87 -8.13 11.31
C ALA A 17 -29.00 -7.07 12.42
N ASP A 18 -29.13 -5.78 12.06
CA ASP A 18 -29.50 -4.70 13.00
C ASP A 18 -30.96 -4.86 13.42
N VAL A 19 -31.19 -5.84 14.29
CA VAL A 19 -32.48 -6.10 14.92
C VAL A 19 -32.47 -5.38 16.25
N ARG A 20 -33.23 -4.30 16.37
CA ARG A 20 -33.39 -3.57 17.63
C ARG A 20 -34.63 -4.11 18.35
N PRO A 21 -34.45 -4.96 19.38
CA PRO A 21 -35.60 -5.50 20.11
C PRO A 21 -36.30 -4.38 20.88
N GLY A 22 -37.63 -4.28 20.73
CA GLY A 22 -38.48 -3.35 21.49
C GLY A 22 -39.34 -2.42 20.64
N ILE A 23 -40.44 -1.93 21.22
CA ILE A 23 -41.32 -0.93 20.58
C ILE A 23 -40.66 0.44 20.73
N VAL A 24 -40.00 0.92 19.68
CA VAL A 24 -39.49 2.29 19.60
C VAL A 24 -40.63 3.28 19.40
N ALA A 25 -40.54 4.45 20.05
CA ALA A 25 -41.48 5.53 19.82
C ALA A 25 -41.51 5.94 18.34
N ALA A 26 -42.69 6.29 17.82
CA ALA A 26 -42.89 6.59 16.40
C ALA A 26 -41.96 7.70 15.85
N SER A 27 -41.59 8.67 16.69
CA SER A 27 -40.63 9.72 16.35
C SER A 27 -39.24 9.19 16.07
N VAL A 28 -38.79 8.21 16.85
CA VAL A 28 -37.48 7.57 16.73
C VAL A 28 -37.47 6.66 15.49
N ALA A 29 -38.52 5.86 15.29
CA ALA A 29 -38.67 5.02 14.09
C ALA A 29 -38.68 5.84 12.79
N LYS A 30 -39.32 7.03 12.79
CA LYS A 30 -39.31 7.94 11.64
C LYS A 30 -37.91 8.49 11.35
N ARG A 31 -37.14 8.87 12.38
CA ARG A 31 -35.76 9.35 12.22
C ARG A 31 -34.87 8.28 11.59
N TYR A 32 -34.94 7.04 12.04
CA TYR A 32 -34.15 5.94 11.46
C TYR A 32 -34.48 5.69 9.99
N LYS A 33 -35.76 5.73 9.60
CA LYS A 33 -36.13 5.58 8.18
C LYS A 33 -35.52 6.69 7.31
N VAL A 34 -35.53 7.93 7.80
CA VAL A 34 -34.93 9.07 7.10
C VAL A 34 -33.41 8.94 7.02
N GLU A 35 -32.76 8.53 8.11
CA GLU A 35 -31.32 8.31 8.17
C GLU A 35 -30.88 7.20 7.22
N ASN A 36 -31.54 6.05 7.23
CA ASN A 36 -31.24 4.94 6.33
C ASN A 36 -31.48 5.31 4.86
N ALA A 37 -32.58 6.04 4.57
CA ALA A 37 -32.83 6.55 3.23
C ALA A 37 -31.75 7.54 2.78
N LYS A 38 -31.26 8.40 3.69
CA LYS A 38 -30.17 9.34 3.43
C LYS A 38 -28.86 8.59 3.16
N VAL A 39 -28.48 7.63 4.00
CA VAL A 39 -27.27 6.82 3.81
C VAL A 39 -27.33 6.07 2.47
N ALA A 40 -28.48 5.44 2.15
CA ALA A 40 -28.67 4.77 0.87
C ALA A 40 -28.57 5.75 -0.32
N ALA A 41 -29.17 6.93 -0.21
CA ALA A 41 -29.07 7.97 -1.24
C ALA A 41 -27.63 8.49 -1.38
N ASP A 42 -26.91 8.71 -0.28
CA ASP A 42 -25.51 9.17 -0.28
C ASP A 42 -24.60 8.12 -0.92
N LEU A 43 -24.84 6.82 -0.69
CA LEU A 43 -24.15 5.70 -1.35
C LEU A 43 -24.41 5.67 -2.87
N GLN A 44 -25.66 5.81 -3.30
CA GLN A 44 -26.04 5.83 -4.72
C GLN A 44 -25.53 7.10 -5.43
N ASN A 45 -25.51 8.23 -4.71
CA ASN A 45 -25.04 9.52 -5.21
C ASN A 45 -23.55 9.72 -5.01
N ARG A 46 -22.81 8.71 -4.53
CA ARG A 46 -21.35 8.74 -4.41
C ARG A 46 -20.72 8.70 -5.79
N GLN A 47 -20.83 9.82 -6.47
CA GLN A 47 -20.24 10.11 -7.74
C GLN A 47 -18.78 10.50 -7.51
N LEU A 48 -17.86 9.82 -8.19
CA LEU A 48 -16.47 10.26 -8.26
C LEU A 48 -16.41 11.72 -8.73
N LYS A 49 -15.44 12.48 -8.24
CA LYS A 49 -15.23 13.86 -8.71
C LYS A 49 -14.93 13.81 -10.21
N SER A 50 -15.31 14.86 -10.95
CA SER A 50 -15.15 14.89 -12.42
C SER A 50 -13.74 14.51 -12.88
N GLY A 51 -12.69 15.02 -12.21
CA GLY A 51 -11.31 14.69 -12.55
C GLY A 51 -10.92 13.24 -12.26
N GLU A 52 -11.47 12.63 -11.21
CA GLU A 52 -11.25 11.21 -10.90
C GLU A 52 -11.93 10.32 -11.94
N ARG A 53 -13.14 10.69 -12.38
CA ARG A 53 -13.86 9.99 -13.45
C ARG A 53 -13.09 9.99 -14.76
N GLU A 54 -12.61 11.15 -15.17
CA GLU A 54 -11.82 11.28 -16.41
C GLU A 54 -10.53 10.47 -16.32
N ARG A 55 -9.85 10.53 -15.17
CA ARG A 55 -8.63 9.74 -14.94
C ARG A 55 -8.90 8.25 -15.07
N VAL A 56 -9.93 7.73 -14.39
CA VAL A 56 -10.29 6.30 -14.43
C VAL A 56 -10.72 5.90 -15.84
N LEU A 57 -11.53 6.70 -16.51
CA LEU A 57 -11.95 6.44 -17.89
C LEU A 57 -10.75 6.37 -18.84
N ARG A 58 -9.78 7.28 -18.66
CA ARG A 58 -8.56 7.29 -19.46
C ARG A 58 -7.67 6.08 -19.18
N GLU A 59 -7.45 5.75 -17.90
CA GLU A 59 -6.63 4.60 -17.49
C GLU A 59 -7.24 3.28 -18.00
N THR A 60 -8.55 3.08 -17.81
CA THR A 60 -9.26 1.91 -18.35
C THR A 60 -9.19 1.83 -19.88
N ALA A 61 -9.37 2.96 -20.59
CA ALA A 61 -9.26 3.00 -22.05
C ALA A 61 -7.83 2.73 -22.56
N LEU A 62 -6.80 3.14 -21.81
CA LEU A 62 -5.40 2.84 -22.12
C LEU A 62 -5.06 1.36 -21.92
N GLU A 63 -5.67 0.71 -20.93
CA GLU A 63 -5.48 -0.72 -20.63
C GLU A 63 -6.21 -1.63 -21.62
N THR A 64 -7.37 -1.20 -22.13
CA THR A 64 -8.16 -2.00 -23.08
C THR A 64 -7.71 -1.80 -24.52
N ALA A 65 -7.40 -2.89 -25.21
CA ALA A 65 -7.15 -2.86 -26.65
C ALA A 65 -8.42 -2.46 -27.43
N ILE A 66 -8.23 -1.74 -28.54
CA ILE A 66 -9.33 -1.34 -29.43
C ILE A 66 -9.88 -2.58 -30.15
N ASP A 67 -11.20 -2.76 -30.15
CA ASP A 67 -11.88 -3.86 -30.84
C ASP A 67 -11.71 -3.80 -32.36
N GLU A 68 -11.68 -4.96 -33.03
CA GLU A 68 -11.53 -5.07 -34.48
C GLU A 68 -12.70 -4.46 -35.26
N ARG A 69 -13.87 -4.35 -34.62
CA ARG A 69 -15.07 -3.71 -35.18
C ARG A 69 -14.95 -2.19 -35.25
N ASN A 70 -13.97 -1.59 -34.57
CA ASN A 70 -13.75 -0.15 -34.58
C ASN A 70 -13.35 0.29 -36.00
N LYS A 71 -14.04 1.32 -36.52
CA LYS A 71 -13.78 1.89 -37.86
C LYS A 71 -12.31 2.29 -38.04
N GLY A 72 -11.67 2.85 -37.01
CA GLY A 72 -10.27 3.24 -37.04
C GLY A 72 -9.32 2.04 -37.17
N PHE A 73 -9.59 0.96 -36.44
CA PHE A 73 -8.81 -0.28 -36.56
C PHE A 73 -8.97 -0.92 -37.94
N LEU A 74 -10.19 -0.93 -38.49
CA LEU A 74 -10.45 -1.42 -39.84
C LEU A 74 -9.71 -0.61 -40.90
N MET A 75 -9.64 0.72 -40.76
CA MET A 75 -8.86 1.58 -41.64
C MET A 75 -7.36 1.27 -41.53
N LEU A 76 -6.82 1.15 -40.32
CA LEU A 76 -5.42 0.78 -40.10
C LEU A 76 -5.09 -0.56 -40.77
N LYS A 77 -5.94 -1.59 -40.57
CA LYS A 77 -5.79 -2.91 -41.19
C LYS A 77 -5.77 -2.83 -42.72
N LYS A 78 -6.64 -2.01 -43.32
CA LYS A 78 -6.65 -1.76 -44.77
C LYS A 78 -5.39 -1.05 -45.27
N MET A 79 -4.77 -0.22 -44.45
CA MET A 79 -3.49 0.44 -44.74
C MET A 79 -2.27 -0.46 -44.50
N GLY A 80 -2.48 -1.74 -44.15
CA GLY A 80 -1.42 -2.72 -43.95
C GLY A 80 -0.92 -2.85 -42.52
N PHE A 81 -1.61 -2.27 -41.53
CA PHE A 81 -1.31 -2.52 -40.12
C PHE A 81 -1.66 -3.95 -39.72
N THR A 82 -0.71 -4.65 -39.10
CA THR A 82 -0.95 -5.97 -38.50
C THR A 82 -0.96 -5.85 -36.98
N PRO A 83 -1.92 -6.49 -36.28
CA PRO A 83 -1.98 -6.45 -34.82
C PRO A 83 -0.67 -6.92 -34.19
N GLY A 84 -0.14 -6.14 -33.24
CA GLY A 84 1.15 -6.43 -32.58
C GLY A 84 2.39 -5.93 -33.32
N SER A 85 2.24 -5.40 -34.54
CA SER A 85 3.31 -4.65 -35.21
C SER A 85 3.31 -3.18 -34.78
N ALA A 86 4.48 -2.56 -34.81
CA ALA A 86 4.62 -1.14 -34.57
C ALA A 86 4.55 -0.37 -35.90
N LEU A 87 4.10 0.89 -35.84
CA LEU A 87 3.92 1.72 -37.03
C LEU A 87 5.26 2.28 -37.53
N GLY A 88 5.37 2.50 -38.85
CA GLY A 88 6.55 3.12 -39.48
C GLY A 88 7.55 2.13 -40.10
N LYS A 89 8.41 2.64 -40.99
CA LYS A 89 9.44 1.82 -41.66
C LYS A 89 10.48 1.38 -40.64
N ARG A 90 10.83 0.09 -40.61
CA ARG A 90 11.92 -0.40 -39.75
C ARG A 90 13.24 0.28 -40.15
N PRO A 91 14.04 0.80 -39.21
CA PRO A 91 15.30 1.45 -39.53
C PRO A 91 16.25 0.41 -40.13
N SER A 92 16.59 0.54 -41.41
CA SER A 92 17.37 -0.48 -42.11
C SER A 92 18.87 -0.35 -41.91
N ASN A 93 19.44 0.82 -41.56
CA ASN A 93 20.90 1.03 -41.51
C ASN A 93 21.34 2.25 -40.65
N SER A 94 20.94 2.36 -39.39
CA SER A 94 21.47 3.40 -38.49
C SER A 94 21.75 2.81 -37.11
N GLU A 95 23.02 2.84 -36.70
CA GLU A 95 23.43 2.34 -35.38
C GLU A 95 22.80 3.14 -34.23
N LEU A 96 22.39 4.39 -34.50
CA LEU A 96 21.64 5.23 -33.57
C LEU A 96 20.18 4.77 -33.36
N HIS A 97 19.63 3.98 -34.28
CA HIS A 97 18.22 3.54 -34.25
C HIS A 97 18.04 2.05 -33.89
N LYS A 98 19.11 1.30 -33.63
CA LYS A 98 19.01 -0.09 -33.10
C LYS A 98 18.37 -0.16 -31.72
N ALA A 99 18.47 0.90 -30.92
CA ALA A 99 17.92 0.97 -29.56
C ALA A 99 16.44 1.40 -29.50
N ASN A 100 15.90 2.00 -30.57
CA ASN A 100 14.53 2.50 -30.59
C ASN A 100 13.66 1.58 -31.45
N GLU A 101 13.23 0.46 -30.89
CA GLU A 101 12.09 -0.28 -31.45
C GLU A 101 10.88 0.67 -31.46
N HIS A 102 10.16 0.72 -32.59
CA HIS A 102 8.97 1.58 -32.71
C HIS A 102 7.98 1.24 -31.58
N LEU A 103 7.39 2.28 -30.97
CA LEU A 103 6.47 2.12 -29.85
C LEU A 103 5.24 1.31 -30.29
N LYS A 104 4.99 0.21 -29.58
CA LYS A 104 3.77 -0.62 -29.73
C LYS A 104 2.65 -0.16 -28.81
N GLU A 105 3.01 0.43 -27.69
CA GLU A 105 2.09 0.90 -26.66
C GLU A 105 2.07 2.43 -26.60
N PRO A 106 0.94 3.04 -26.23
CA PRO A 106 0.84 4.48 -26.05
C PRO A 106 1.75 4.97 -24.92
N LEU A 107 2.29 6.17 -25.07
CA LEU A 107 3.11 6.79 -24.01
C LEU A 107 2.25 7.16 -22.81
N LYS A 108 2.77 6.85 -21.61
CA LYS A 108 2.14 7.25 -20.35
C LYS A 108 2.25 8.75 -20.18
N LEU A 109 1.11 9.41 -20.01
CA LEU A 109 1.04 10.85 -19.74
C LEU A 109 0.94 11.08 -18.23
N VAL A 110 1.93 11.74 -17.66
CA VAL A 110 1.88 12.23 -16.27
C VAL A 110 1.29 13.64 -16.30
N LEU A 111 0.01 13.75 -15.94
CA LEU A 111 -0.64 15.05 -15.78
C LEU A 111 -0.34 15.58 -14.39
N LYS A 112 0.32 16.73 -14.34
CA LYS A 112 0.54 17.46 -13.10
C LYS A 112 -0.75 18.19 -12.74
N ASN A 113 -1.40 17.73 -11.67
CA ASN A 113 -2.62 18.38 -11.16
C ASN A 113 -2.33 19.47 -10.11
N ASP A 114 -1.06 19.57 -9.68
CA ASP A 114 -0.64 20.49 -8.65
C ASP A 114 -0.16 21.83 -9.21
N ARG A 115 -0.36 22.88 -8.43
CA ARG A 115 0.09 24.25 -8.76
C ARG A 115 1.54 24.53 -8.36
N MET A 116 2.27 23.50 -7.91
CA MET A 116 3.65 23.63 -7.44
C MET A 116 4.64 23.79 -8.60
N GLY A 117 5.87 24.23 -8.30
CA GLY A 117 6.97 24.29 -9.27
C GLY A 117 7.36 22.91 -9.80
N LEU A 118 7.94 22.85 -11.02
CA LEU A 118 8.51 21.61 -11.56
C LEU A 118 9.66 21.15 -10.64
N GLY A 119 9.76 19.84 -10.36
CA GLY A 119 10.77 19.28 -9.46
C GLY A 119 10.48 19.39 -7.96
N HIS A 120 9.31 19.94 -7.56
CA HIS A 120 8.96 20.02 -6.15
C HIS A 120 8.78 18.64 -5.50
N GLU A 121 8.12 17.71 -6.21
CA GLU A 121 7.93 16.32 -5.77
C GLU A 121 9.27 15.60 -5.55
N ASP A 122 10.26 15.84 -6.42
CA ASP A 122 11.59 15.24 -6.30
C ASP A 122 12.33 15.74 -5.06
N GLU A 123 12.23 17.04 -4.79
CA GLU A 123 12.85 17.65 -3.60
C GLU A 123 12.18 17.17 -2.31
N GLU A 124 10.85 17.04 -2.30
CA GLU A 124 10.12 16.48 -1.17
C GLU A 124 10.46 15.01 -0.95
N ALA A 125 10.53 14.21 -2.03
CA ALA A 125 10.94 12.81 -1.97
C ALA A 125 12.37 12.63 -1.46
N LYS A 126 13.31 13.52 -1.83
CA LYS A 126 14.67 13.53 -1.29
C LYS A 126 14.66 13.82 0.20
N ARG A 127 13.98 14.89 0.65
CA ARG A 127 13.87 15.23 2.07
C ARG A 127 13.24 14.11 2.90
N ALA A 128 12.19 13.48 2.38
CA ALA A 128 11.54 12.35 3.05
C ALA A 128 12.48 11.15 3.20
N LYS A 129 13.26 10.82 2.16
CA LYS A 129 14.28 9.76 2.20
C LYS A 129 15.38 10.07 3.21
N GLU A 130 15.88 11.30 3.23
CA GLU A 130 16.90 11.73 4.19
C GLU A 130 16.40 11.63 5.64
N MET A 131 15.19 12.11 5.93
CA MET A 131 14.58 11.98 7.26
C MET A 131 14.40 10.51 7.66
N ALA A 132 13.93 9.67 6.74
CA ALA A 132 13.79 8.23 6.99
C ALA A 132 15.14 7.57 7.28
N GLU A 133 16.21 7.98 6.60
CA GLU A 133 17.55 7.45 6.83
C GLU A 133 18.09 7.87 8.21
N VAL A 134 17.90 9.13 8.61
CA VAL A 134 18.30 9.64 9.93
C VAL A 134 17.57 8.86 11.03
N MET A 135 16.26 8.69 10.91
CA MET A 135 15.45 7.92 11.86
C MET A 135 15.91 6.46 11.92
N ARG A 136 16.26 5.85 10.77
CA ARG A 136 16.80 4.49 10.74
C ARG A 136 18.14 4.39 11.48
N ARG A 137 19.06 5.31 11.24
CA ARG A 137 20.37 5.36 11.91
C ARG A 137 20.22 5.54 13.42
N GLU A 138 19.32 6.43 13.86
CA GLU A 138 19.05 6.63 15.29
C GLU A 138 18.46 5.37 15.94
N LYS A 139 17.48 4.73 15.28
CA LYS A 139 16.90 3.47 15.75
C LYS A 139 17.95 2.36 15.85
N GLU A 140 18.85 2.26 14.89
CA GLU A 140 19.97 1.31 14.93
C GLU A 140 20.93 1.60 16.08
N ARG A 141 21.27 2.88 16.33
CA ARG A 141 22.10 3.28 17.48
C ARG A 141 21.44 2.89 18.79
N LEU A 142 20.18 3.25 18.99
CA LEU A 142 19.42 2.95 20.20
C LEU A 142 19.28 1.44 20.43
N ASN A 143 19.05 0.66 19.36
CA ASN A 143 19.01 -0.79 19.42
C ASN A 143 20.35 -1.40 19.83
N LYS A 144 21.47 -0.88 19.34
CA LYS A 144 22.81 -1.33 19.74
C LYS A 144 23.05 -1.06 21.23
N GLU A 145 22.77 0.16 21.69
CA GLU A 145 22.90 0.54 23.10
C GLU A 145 22.02 -0.33 24.02
N TYR A 146 20.77 -0.60 23.61
CA TYR A 146 19.87 -1.47 24.34
C TYR A 146 20.41 -2.90 24.46
N LYS A 147 20.90 -3.47 23.35
CA LYS A 147 21.51 -4.82 23.33
C LYS A 147 22.75 -4.88 24.22
N GLU A 148 23.63 -3.89 24.17
CA GLU A 148 24.82 -3.84 25.02
C GLU A 148 24.47 -3.74 26.50
N ARG A 149 23.52 -2.87 26.86
CA ARG A 149 23.04 -2.72 28.24
C ARG A 149 22.47 -4.04 28.75
N ASN A 150 21.66 -4.72 27.92
CA ASN A 150 21.07 -5.99 28.32
C ASN A 150 22.13 -7.10 28.46
N ARG A 151 23.15 -7.12 27.58
CA ARG A 151 24.30 -8.04 27.70
C ARG A 151 25.07 -7.81 29.00
N LYS A 152 25.38 -6.55 29.35
CA LYS A 152 26.06 -6.21 30.62
C LYS A 152 25.24 -6.66 31.83
N ARG A 153 23.92 -6.40 31.82
CA ARG A 153 23.00 -6.83 32.88
C ARG A 153 22.98 -8.35 33.04
N SER A 154 22.86 -9.08 31.93
CA SER A 154 22.86 -10.55 31.93
C SER A 154 24.17 -11.11 32.46
N ASN A 155 25.31 -10.60 31.98
CA ASN A 155 26.64 -11.01 32.46
C ASN A 155 26.80 -10.80 33.97
N TYR A 156 26.38 -9.63 34.48
CA TYR A 156 26.43 -9.34 35.90
C TYR A 156 25.58 -10.33 36.72
N GLN A 157 24.35 -10.61 36.27
CA GLN A 157 23.48 -11.58 36.94
C GLN A 157 24.08 -12.99 36.94
N SER A 158 24.69 -13.43 35.83
CA SER A 158 25.37 -14.72 35.77
C SER A 158 26.55 -14.80 36.74
N LEU A 159 27.31 -13.71 36.88
CA LEU A 159 28.45 -13.64 37.80
C LEU A 159 27.98 -13.68 39.26
N VAL A 160 26.93 -12.94 39.61
CA VAL A 160 26.29 -12.98 40.94
C VAL A 160 25.76 -14.38 41.26
N LYS A 161 25.12 -15.05 40.30
CA LYS A 161 24.64 -16.43 40.47
C LYS A 161 25.79 -17.41 40.71
N ALA A 162 26.87 -17.32 39.93
CA ALA A 162 28.05 -18.16 40.09
C ALA A 162 28.72 -17.94 41.45
N PHE A 163 28.85 -16.68 41.88
CA PHE A 163 29.38 -16.33 43.20
C PHE A 163 28.51 -16.90 44.33
N SER A 164 27.18 -16.72 44.28
CA SER A 164 26.27 -17.27 45.29
C SER A 164 26.28 -18.80 45.30
N ALA A 165 26.41 -19.45 44.14
CA ALA A 165 26.53 -20.90 44.05
C ALA A 165 27.83 -21.39 44.73
N ALA A 166 28.96 -20.73 44.45
CA ALA A 166 30.25 -21.05 45.08
C ALA A 166 30.21 -20.87 46.61
N GLN A 167 29.60 -19.79 47.09
CA GLN A 167 29.41 -19.57 48.53
C GLN A 167 28.60 -20.69 49.19
N LYS A 168 27.49 -21.12 48.55
CA LYS A 168 26.66 -22.23 49.04
C LYS A 168 27.41 -23.56 49.06
N THR A 169 28.20 -23.84 48.03
CA THR A 169 28.99 -25.07 47.99
C THR A 169 30.05 -25.10 49.09
N CYS A 170 30.76 -24.00 49.34
CA CYS A 170 31.73 -23.92 50.44
C CYS A 170 31.05 -24.12 51.80
N TYR A 171 29.94 -23.41 52.05
CA TYR A 171 29.18 -23.56 53.30
C TYR A 171 28.71 -25.00 53.55
N ASN A 172 28.21 -25.68 52.51
CA ASN A 172 27.79 -27.08 52.63
C ASN A 172 28.96 -28.01 52.94
N LEU A 173 30.14 -27.79 52.32
CA LEU A 173 31.34 -28.58 52.60
C LEU A 173 31.83 -28.39 54.04
N ASP A 174 31.81 -27.15 54.54
CA ASP A 174 32.20 -26.79 55.91
C ASP A 174 31.29 -27.42 56.97
N ILE A 175 29.98 -27.57 56.69
CA ILE A 175 29.03 -28.25 57.61
C ILE A 175 29.16 -29.77 57.55
N SER A 176 29.56 -30.32 56.41
CA SER A 176 29.68 -31.76 56.21
C SER A 176 31.01 -32.36 56.68
N SER A 177 31.97 -31.51 57.07
CA SER A 177 33.25 -31.91 57.68
C SER A 177 33.16 -31.88 59.20
#